data_AF-A0A2E0X4G2-F1
#
_entry.id   AF-A0A2E0X4G2-F1
#
_cell.length_a   1.000
_cell.length_b   1.000
_cell.length_c   1.000
_cell.angle_alpha   90.00
_cell.angle_beta   90.00
_cell.angle_gamma   90.00
#
_symmetry.space_group_name_H-M   'P 1'
#
loop_
_entity.id
_entity.type
_entity.pdbx_description
1 polymer ?
#
loop_
_entity_poly.entity_id
_entity_poly.type
_entity_poly.pdbx_seq_one_letter_code
_entity_poly.pdbx_strand_id
1 'polypeptide(L)' 'MRIRRRSDFICGGRELAVRANAPEIARQVAAEFAERLQAASPWQQFWLRIAMQREIARRVKAVAPRHALY' A
#
# COMPACT_ATOMS: atom_id res chain seq x y z
N MET A 1 -26.30 -8.98 27.86
CA MET A 1 -25.71 -8.06 26.87
C MET A 1 -24.21 -8.26 26.82
N ARG A 2 -23.67 -8.96 25.81
CA ARG A 2 -22.21 -9.13 25.62
C ARG A 2 -21.72 -8.15 24.55
N ILE A 3 -20.80 -7.28 24.93
CA ILE A 3 -20.14 -6.30 24.09
C ILE A 3 -19.21 -7.05 23.12
N ARG A 4 -19.72 -7.42 21.93
CA ARG A 4 -18.97 -8.01 20.81
C ARG A 4 -19.19 -7.17 19.53
N ARG A 5 -19.08 -5.85 19.60
CA ARG A 5 -19.31 -4.96 18.44
C ARG A 5 -18.30 -3.83 18.27
N ARG A 6 -17.11 -3.91 18.87
CA ARG A 6 -16.08 -2.88 18.70
C ARG A 6 -14.94 -3.27 17.74
N SER A 7 -14.70 -4.55 17.52
CA SER A 7 -13.58 -5.01 16.67
C SER A 7 -13.88 -4.95 15.17
N ASP A 8 -15.12 -5.18 14.73
CA ASP A 8 -15.47 -5.20 13.30
C ASP A 8 -15.49 -3.81 12.64
N PHE A 9 -15.85 -2.76 13.40
CA PHE A 9 -15.91 -1.40 12.87
C PHE A 9 -14.52 -0.80 12.58
N ILE A 10 -13.53 -1.14 13.40
CA ILE A 10 -12.14 -0.66 13.25
C ILE A 10 -11.45 -1.38 12.08
N CYS A 11 -11.76 -2.67 11.85
CA CYS A 11 -11.24 -3.41 10.69
C CYS A 11 -11.75 -2.83 9.36
N GLY A 12 -13.06 -2.53 9.26
CA GLY A 12 -13.65 -1.95 8.06
C GLY A 12 -13.12 -0.56 7.71
N GLY A 13 -12.93 0.31 8.72
CA GLY A 13 -12.34 1.65 8.50
C GLY A 13 -10.88 1.60 8.05
N ARG A 14 -10.10 0.64 8.57
CA ARG A 14 -8.71 0.41 8.16
C ARG A 14 -8.62 -0.11 6.73
N GLU A 15 -9.44 -1.08 6.36
CA GLU A 15 -9.48 -1.62 5.00
C GLU A 15 -9.95 -0.57 3.99
N LEU A 16 -10.90 0.30 4.38
CA LEU A 16 -11.35 1.43 3.55
C LEU A 16 -10.26 2.48 3.39
N ALA A 17 -9.56 2.88 4.46
CA ALA A 17 -8.45 3.83 4.37
C ALA A 17 -7.28 3.26 3.55
N VAL A 18 -6.98 1.96 3.70
CA VAL A 18 -6.00 1.26 2.88
C VAL A 18 -6.44 1.21 1.43
N ARG A 19 -7.70 0.88 1.13
CA ARG A 19 -8.22 0.87 -0.25
C ARG A 19 -8.27 2.25 -0.88
N ALA A 20 -8.55 3.30 -0.10
CA ALA A 20 -8.60 4.68 -0.56
C ALA A 20 -7.19 5.21 -0.87
N ASN A 21 -6.20 4.89 -0.03
CA ASN A 21 -4.82 5.38 -0.19
C ASN A 21 -3.96 4.48 -1.09
N ALA A 22 -4.30 3.20 -1.26
CA ALA A 22 -3.60 2.27 -2.16
C ALA A 22 -3.45 2.79 -3.60
N PRO A 23 -4.47 3.33 -4.28
CA PRO A 23 -4.30 3.85 -5.64
C PRO A 23 -3.41 5.09 -5.70
N GLU A 24 -3.44 5.95 -4.68
CA GLU A 24 -2.59 7.13 -4.61
C GLU A 24 -1.13 6.76 -4.35
N ILE A 25 -0.87 5.85 -3.40
CA ILE A 25 0.46 5.29 -3.15
C ILE A 25 0.98 4.57 -4.40
N ALA A 26 0.14 3.79 -5.07
CA ALA A 26 0.50 3.12 -6.31
C ALA A 26 0.89 4.11 -7.41
N ARG A 27 0.17 5.23 -7.55
CA ARG A 27 0.52 6.31 -8.50
C ARG A 27 1.83 7.00 -8.15
N GLN A 28 2.06 7.32 -6.89
CA GLN A 28 3.31 7.95 -6.45
C GLN A 28 4.52 7.03 -6.70
N VAL A 29 4.43 5.77 -6.30
CA VAL A 29 5.51 4.80 -6.54
C VAL A 29 5.66 4.54 -8.05
N ALA A 30 4.56 4.47 -8.81
CA ALA A 30 4.64 4.35 -10.27
C ALA A 30 5.38 5.52 -10.90
N ALA A 31 5.14 6.75 -10.45
CA ALA A 31 5.85 7.93 -10.94
C ALA A 31 7.34 7.90 -10.60
N GLU A 32 7.72 7.55 -9.35
CA GLU A 32 9.13 7.39 -8.95
C GLU A 32 9.86 6.30 -9.76
N PHE A 33 9.17 5.22 -10.09
CA PHE A 33 9.73 4.12 -10.86
C PHE A 33 9.62 4.33 -12.37
N ALA A 34 8.82 5.28 -12.86
CA ALA A 34 8.62 5.53 -14.29
C ALA A 34 9.91 5.97 -14.99
N GLU A 35 10.67 6.88 -14.38
CA GLU A 35 11.97 7.33 -14.91
C GLU A 35 12.98 6.17 -14.94
N ARG A 36 12.99 5.35 -13.89
CA ARG A 36 13.85 4.16 -13.80
C ARG A 36 13.46 3.09 -14.81
N LEU A 37 12.16 2.90 -15.07
CA LEU A 37 11.65 1.94 -16.04
C LEU A 37 11.96 2.36 -17.48
N GLN A 38 11.89 3.66 -17.79
CA GLN A 38 12.23 4.18 -19.12
C GLN A 38 13.72 4.00 -19.45
N ALA A 39 14.61 4.16 -18.48
CA ALA A 39 16.06 3.99 -18.68
C ALA A 39 16.54 2.53 -18.55
N ALA A 40 15.71 1.62 -18.04
CA ALA A 40 16.07 0.25 -17.75
C ALA A 40 15.89 -0.70 -18.95
N SER A 41 16.77 -1.69 -19.05
CA SER A 41 16.62 -2.80 -20.00
C SER A 41 15.42 -3.69 -19.66
N PRO A 42 14.85 -4.46 -20.62
CA PRO A 42 13.63 -5.25 -20.40
C PRO A 42 13.70 -6.19 -19.19
N TRP A 43 14.88 -6.78 -18.94
CA TRP A 43 15.09 -7.64 -17.76
C TRP A 43 15.12 -6.86 -16.45
N GLN A 44 15.70 -5.65 -16.46
CA GLN A 44 15.68 -4.76 -15.31
C GLN A 44 14.27 -4.22 -15.05
N GLN A 45 13.46 -3.99 -16.08
CA GLN A 45 12.06 -3.59 -15.94
C GLN A 45 11.23 -4.65 -15.20
N PHE A 46 11.52 -5.94 -15.43
CA PHE A 46 10.87 -7.02 -14.70
C PHE A 46 11.16 -6.94 -13.19
N TRP A 47 12.45 -6.80 -12.81
CA TRP A 47 12.84 -6.65 -11.41
C TRP A 47 12.34 -5.35 -10.78
N LEU A 48 12.33 -4.25 -11.53
CA LEU A 48 11.79 -2.96 -11.09
C LEU A 48 10.29 -3.03 -10.82
N ARG A 49 9.52 -3.77 -11.62
CA ARG A 49 8.09 -4.03 -11.36
C ARG A 49 7.87 -4.81 -10.07
N ILE A 50 8.70 -5.83 -9.80
CA ILE A 50 8.63 -6.58 -8.55
C ILE A 50 9.00 -5.69 -7.35
N ALA A 51 10.04 -4.87 -7.49
CA ALA A 51 10.47 -3.92 -6.47
C ALA A 51 9.39 -2.87 -6.20
N MET A 52 8.78 -2.31 -7.24
CA MET A 52 7.66 -1.36 -7.16
C MET A 52 6.47 -1.96 -6.39
N GLN A 53 6.07 -3.20 -6.69
CA GLN A 53 4.97 -3.85 -5.96
C GLN A 53 5.31 -4.07 -4.47
N ARG A 54 6.56 -4.42 -4.16
CA ARG A 54 7.02 -4.51 -2.77
C ARG A 54 7.01 -3.16 -2.05
N GLU A 55 7.43 -2.10 -2.73
CA GLU A 55 7.42 -0.72 -2.20
C GLU A 55 5.99 -0.24 -1.93
N ILE A 56 5.06 -0.48 -2.87
CA ILE A 56 3.63 -0.18 -2.70
C ILE A 56 3.09 -0.93 -1.47
N ALA A 57 3.33 -2.24 -1.36
CA ALA A 57 2.90 -3.02 -0.22
C ALA A 57 3.50 -2.51 1.10
N ARG A 58 4.77 -2.08 1.10
CA ARG A 58 5.45 -1.50 2.26
C ARG A 58 4.84 -0.16 2.67
N ARG A 59 4.62 0.76 1.72
CA ARG A 59 4.03 2.08 1.97
C ARG A 59 2.57 1.95 2.42
N VAL A 60 1.79 1.08 1.78
CA VAL A 60 0.42 0.75 2.21
C VAL A 60 0.40 0.20 3.64
N LYS A 61 1.33 -0.70 3.98
CA LYS A 61 1.45 -1.24 5.35
C LYS A 61 1.92 -0.21 6.37
N ALA A 62 2.70 0.79 5.96
CA ALA A 62 3.16 1.90 6.80
C ALA A 62 2.05 2.94 7.04
N VAL A 63 1.24 3.21 6.02
CA VAL A 63 0.07 4.11 6.09
C VAL A 63 -1.07 3.48 6.87
N ALA A 64 -1.21 2.14 6.87
CA ALA A 64 -2.08 1.45 7.80
C ALA A 64 -1.53 1.65 9.24
N PRO A 65 -2.12 2.53 10.06
CA PRO A 65 -1.51 2.88 11.34
C PRO A 65 -1.44 1.62 12.22
N ARG A 66 -0.26 1.36 12.75
CA ARG A 66 -0.01 0.37 13.82
C ARG A 66 -0.64 0.79 15.16
N HIS A 67 -1.35 1.92 15.18
CA HIS A 67 -1.76 2.69 16.34
C HIS A 67 -3.29 2.77 16.57
N ALA A 68 -4.06 1.80 16.07
CA ALA A 68 -5.47 1.62 16.43
C ALA A 68 -5.66 0.47 17.45
N LEU A 69 -4.71 0.31 18.37
CA LEU A 69 -4.70 -0.71 19.42
C LEU A 69 -4.88 -0.13 20.84
N TYR A 70 -5.27 1.12 20.98
CA TYR A 70 -5.64 1.71 22.28
C TYR A 70 -7.05 2.29 22.22
#